data_AF-A0A359KLC8-F1
#
_entry.id   AF-A0A359KLC8-F1
#
_cell.length_a   1.000
_cell.length_b   1.000
_cell.length_c   1.000
_cell.angle_alpha   90.00
_cell.angle_beta   90.00
_cell.angle_gamma   90.00
#
_symmetry.space_group_name_H-M   'P 1'
#
loop_
_entity.id
_entity.type
_entity.pdbx_description
1 polymer ?
#
loop_
_entity_poly.entity_id
_entity_poly.type
_entity_poly.pdbx_seq_one_letter_code
_entity_poly.pdbx_strand_id
1 'polypeptide(L)'
;MAVKRTRHVEQYPEENPLWYKDAIIYQAHVRAFRDSDGDGIGDFPGLIEKLDYLQDLGVTAIWILPFYPSPLRDDGYDIADYTDVNPIYGTLRDARAFVREAHARGLRVITELVFNHTSDQHAWFQRARAAKPGTPARDFYVWSDTGSEYADARIIFKDFEVSNWTWDRVAGAYYWHRFYSSQPDLNFDNPRVHDALFKAMSFWLDAGVDGVRLDAIPYLYEREGTDCENLPETHQFLKKVRAFVDMNYRDRMLLAEANQWPEDT
;
A
#
# COMPACT_ATOMS: atom_id res chain seq x y z
N MET A 1 9.00 -26.34 45.63
CA MET A 1 10.02 -25.70 44.76
C MET A 1 9.36 -25.37 43.44
N ALA A 2 9.11 -24.09 43.17
CA ALA A 2 8.50 -23.65 41.92
C ALA A 2 9.60 -23.50 40.86
N VAL A 3 9.50 -24.27 39.77
CA VAL A 3 10.37 -24.14 38.61
C VAL A 3 9.95 -22.86 37.87
N LYS A 4 10.73 -21.78 38.02
CA LYS A 4 10.65 -20.63 37.12
C LYS A 4 11.08 -21.11 35.73
N ARG A 5 10.12 -21.33 34.84
CA ARG A 5 10.39 -21.40 33.40
C ARG A 5 10.68 -19.99 32.93
N THR A 6 11.96 -19.64 32.88
CA THR A 6 12.43 -18.51 32.09
C THR A 6 12.13 -18.86 30.63
N ARG A 7 11.09 -18.27 30.04
CA ARG A 7 10.96 -18.24 28.58
C ARG A 7 12.13 -17.40 28.09
N HIS A 8 13.18 -18.06 27.61
CA HIS A 8 14.12 -17.42 26.70
C HIS A 8 13.28 -16.99 25.49
N VAL A 9 13.01 -15.70 25.38
CA VAL A 9 12.62 -15.12 24.10
C VAL A 9 13.90 -15.18 23.28
N GLU A 10 14.02 -16.20 22.43
CA GLU A 10 14.98 -16.14 21.33
C GLU A 10 14.58 -14.93 20.48
N GLN A 11 15.27 -13.83 20.78
CA GLN A 11 15.45 -12.71 19.88
C GLN A 11 15.79 -13.33 18.51
N TYR A 12 14.92 -13.10 17.52
CA TYR A 12 14.84 -13.78 16.22
C TYR A 12 16.08 -14.62 15.84
N PRO A 13 15.93 -15.91 15.51
CA PRO A 13 17.05 -16.73 15.08
C PRO A 13 17.70 -16.13 13.82
N GLU A 14 18.89 -16.65 13.50
CA GLU A 14 19.64 -16.48 12.24
C GLU A 14 18.79 -16.05 11.03
N GLU A 15 19.39 -15.25 10.13
CA GLU A 15 18.82 -14.80 8.86
C GLU A 15 17.79 -15.81 8.30
N ASN A 16 16.53 -15.39 8.25
CA ASN A 16 15.44 -16.23 7.77
C ASN A 16 14.75 -15.55 6.58
N PRO A 17 15.36 -15.59 5.39
CA PRO A 17 14.86 -14.89 4.21
C PRO A 17 13.53 -15.46 3.70
N LEU A 18 13.11 -16.63 4.17
CA LEU A 18 11.89 -17.32 3.75
C LEU A 18 10.87 -17.48 4.89
N TRP A 19 10.97 -16.67 5.96
CA TRP A 19 10.08 -16.74 7.13
C TRP A 19 8.59 -16.76 6.77
N TYR A 20 8.23 -16.09 5.67
CA TYR A 20 6.87 -15.99 5.17
C TYR A 20 6.29 -17.33 4.68
N LYS A 21 7.11 -18.36 4.41
CA LYS A 21 6.63 -19.69 4.02
C LYS A 21 6.02 -20.48 5.18
N ASP A 22 6.47 -20.21 6.40
CA ASP A 22 5.99 -20.86 7.62
C ASP A 22 5.03 -19.95 8.42
N ALA A 23 4.74 -18.77 7.89
CA ALA A 23 3.98 -17.76 8.60
C ALA A 23 2.46 -18.05 8.61
N ILE A 24 1.83 -17.77 9.75
CA ILE A 24 0.38 -17.65 9.87
C ILE A 24 0.05 -16.15 9.90
N ILE A 25 -0.46 -15.64 8.79
CA ILE A 25 -0.76 -14.21 8.60
C ILE A 25 -2.19 -13.93 9.07
N TYR A 26 -2.34 -12.92 9.93
CA TYR A 26 -3.63 -12.40 10.36
C TYR A 26 -3.86 -11.01 9.77
N GLN A 27 -4.89 -10.87 8.94
CA GLN A 27 -5.30 -9.57 8.41
C GLN A 27 -6.10 -8.81 9.48
N ALA A 28 -5.68 -7.59 9.81
CA ALA A 28 -6.33 -6.73 10.79
C ALA A 28 -6.56 -5.33 10.22
N HIS A 29 -7.74 -4.76 10.48
CA HIS A 29 -8.02 -3.36 10.21
C HIS A 29 -7.99 -2.58 11.52
N VAL A 30 -7.07 -1.62 11.65
CA VAL A 30 -6.88 -0.81 12.88
C VAL A 30 -8.22 -0.25 13.36
N ARG A 31 -8.95 0.39 12.44
CA ARG A 31 -10.29 0.98 12.65
C ARG A 31 -11.30 0.04 13.34
N ALA A 32 -11.23 -1.25 13.06
CA ALA A 32 -12.25 -2.21 13.48
C ALA A 32 -11.79 -3.11 14.64
N PHE A 33 -10.52 -3.06 15.03
CA PHE A 33 -9.97 -4.07 15.93
C PHE A 33 -10.21 -3.74 17.40
N ARG A 34 -9.81 -2.56 17.84
CA ARG A 34 -9.96 -2.12 19.24
C ARG A 34 -9.79 -0.61 19.37
N ASP A 35 -10.83 0.03 19.86
CA ASP A 35 -10.84 1.42 20.32
C ASP A 35 -10.26 1.50 21.74
N SER A 36 -9.29 2.39 21.96
CA SER A 36 -8.62 2.60 23.25
C SER A 36 -9.04 3.88 23.98
N ASP A 37 -9.61 4.86 23.28
CA ASP A 37 -9.93 6.18 23.84
C ASP A 37 -11.44 6.48 23.91
N GLY A 38 -12.27 5.60 23.34
CA GLY A 38 -13.72 5.62 23.42
C GLY A 38 -14.40 6.49 22.37
N ASP A 39 -13.71 6.89 21.29
CA ASP A 39 -14.28 7.69 20.21
C ASP A 39 -15.13 6.89 19.20
N GLY A 40 -15.12 5.55 19.32
CA GLY A 40 -15.85 4.62 18.45
C GLY A 40 -15.03 4.08 17.28
N ILE A 41 -13.75 4.44 17.17
CA ILE A 41 -12.83 4.05 16.11
C ILE A 41 -11.64 3.30 16.72
N GLY A 42 -11.29 2.16 16.14
CA GLY A 42 -10.08 1.45 16.56
C GLY A 42 -8.80 2.17 16.17
N ASP A 43 -7.81 2.10 17.04
CA ASP A 43 -6.56 2.87 16.96
C ASP A 43 -5.32 1.99 17.25
N PHE A 44 -4.12 2.53 16.97
CA PHE A 44 -2.87 1.78 17.21
C PHE A 44 -2.64 1.41 18.68
N PRO A 45 -2.82 2.31 19.67
CA PRO A 45 -2.78 1.93 21.09
C PRO A 45 -3.70 0.74 21.44
N GLY A 46 -4.93 0.73 20.93
CA GLY A 46 -5.88 -0.35 21.12
C GLY A 46 -5.46 -1.65 20.45
N LEU A 47 -4.87 -1.58 19.25
CA LEU A 47 -4.27 -2.74 18.60
C LEU A 47 -3.09 -3.31 19.40
N ILE A 48 -2.25 -2.44 20.00
CA ILE A 48 -1.15 -2.85 20.88
C ILE A 48 -1.68 -3.61 22.12
N GLU A 49 -2.78 -3.15 22.74
CA GLU A 49 -3.43 -3.85 23.86
C GLU A 49 -3.85 -5.29 23.52
N LYS A 50 -3.99 -5.62 22.23
CA LYS A 50 -4.46 -6.92 21.76
C LYS A 50 -3.37 -7.79 21.15
N LEU A 51 -2.11 -7.37 21.17
CA LEU A 51 -1.01 -8.18 20.67
C LEU A 51 -0.83 -9.50 21.43
N ASP A 52 -1.11 -9.51 22.74
CA ASP A 52 -1.06 -10.75 23.55
C ASP A 52 -2.14 -11.75 23.07
N TYR A 53 -3.34 -11.26 22.73
CA TYR A 53 -4.39 -12.10 22.15
C TYR A 53 -3.97 -12.69 20.80
N LEU A 54 -3.36 -11.88 19.93
CA LEU A 54 -2.88 -12.35 18.62
C LEU A 54 -1.75 -13.38 18.78
N GLN A 55 -0.82 -13.15 19.71
CA GLN A 55 0.23 -14.12 20.04
C GLN A 55 -0.36 -15.43 20.56
N ASP A 56 -1.31 -15.38 21.50
CA ASP A 56 -1.95 -16.57 22.05
C ASP A 56 -2.78 -17.34 21.02
N LEU A 57 -3.36 -16.64 20.02
CA LEU A 57 -4.03 -17.27 18.87
C LEU A 57 -3.06 -18.09 18.01
N GLY A 58 -1.75 -17.79 18.07
CA GLY A 58 -0.70 -18.50 17.34
C GLY A 58 -0.35 -17.89 15.99
N VAL A 59 -0.78 -16.66 15.71
CA VAL A 59 -0.39 -15.95 14.48
C VAL A 59 1.08 -15.56 14.59
N THR A 60 1.78 -15.47 13.46
CA THR A 60 3.22 -15.12 13.43
C THR A 60 3.48 -13.83 12.67
N ALA A 61 2.49 -13.33 11.92
CA ALA A 61 2.56 -12.06 11.22
C ALA A 61 1.20 -11.38 11.21
N ILE A 62 1.19 -10.06 11.32
CA ILE A 62 0.00 -9.22 11.24
C ILE A 62 0.08 -8.41 9.94
N TRP A 63 -0.89 -8.59 9.05
CA TRP A 63 -1.08 -7.73 7.88
C TRP A 63 -2.10 -6.65 8.22
N ILE A 64 -1.67 -5.40 8.23
CA ILE A 64 -2.54 -4.27 8.52
C ILE A 64 -3.01 -3.63 7.20
N LEU A 65 -4.33 -3.46 7.07
CA LEU A 65 -4.98 -2.66 6.02
C LEU A 65 -4.48 -1.20 6.02
N PRO A 66 -4.79 -0.38 5.00
CA PRO A 66 -4.26 0.97 4.92
C PRO A 66 -4.62 1.79 6.17
N PHE A 67 -3.61 2.46 6.73
CA PHE A 67 -3.77 3.35 7.90
C PHE A 67 -3.22 4.76 7.63
N TYR A 68 -2.94 5.07 6.37
CA TYR A 68 -2.38 6.33 5.89
C TYR A 68 -3.41 7.46 5.94
N PRO A 69 -2.99 8.73 5.99
CA PRO A 69 -3.89 9.85 5.72
C PRO A 69 -4.64 9.62 4.41
N SER A 70 -5.96 9.66 4.49
CA SER A 70 -6.89 9.37 3.42
C SER A 70 -8.24 10.00 3.76
N PRO A 71 -9.01 10.47 2.77
CA PRO A 71 -10.40 10.89 3.00
C PRO A 71 -11.36 9.70 3.17
N LEU A 72 -10.85 8.46 3.11
CA LEU A 72 -11.56 7.20 3.34
C LEU A 72 -12.73 6.98 2.38
N ARG A 73 -12.59 7.44 1.13
CA ARG A 73 -13.62 7.19 0.09
C ARG A 73 -13.55 5.76 -0.42
N ASP A 74 -12.41 5.11 -0.24
CA ASP A 74 -12.20 3.67 -0.45
C ASP A 74 -11.51 3.05 0.77
N ASP A 75 -12.00 3.38 1.97
CA ASP A 75 -11.56 2.85 3.27
C ASP A 75 -10.02 2.87 3.51
N GLY A 76 -9.33 3.85 2.92
CA GLY A 76 -7.90 4.06 3.09
C GLY A 76 -7.03 3.69 1.90
N TYR A 77 -7.58 3.02 0.88
CA TYR A 77 -6.84 2.72 -0.37
C TYR A 77 -6.62 3.98 -1.24
N ASP A 78 -7.44 5.01 -1.04
CA ASP A 78 -7.24 6.36 -1.55
C ASP A 78 -6.25 7.15 -0.66
N ILE A 79 -4.94 6.87 -0.79
CA ILE A 79 -3.87 7.46 0.03
C ILE A 79 -3.61 8.94 -0.32
N ALA A 80 -3.62 9.82 0.67
CA ALA A 80 -3.31 11.25 0.54
C ALA A 80 -1.89 11.64 1.03
N ASP A 81 -1.26 10.80 1.87
CA ASP A 81 0.16 10.88 2.23
C ASP A 81 0.68 9.48 2.58
N TYR A 82 1.75 9.02 1.91
CA TYR A 82 2.32 7.69 2.13
C TYR A 82 3.19 7.56 3.39
N THR A 83 3.56 8.67 4.03
CA THR A 83 4.63 8.73 5.04
C THR A 83 4.14 9.20 6.41
N ASP A 84 2.84 9.19 6.62
CA ASP A 84 2.23 9.53 7.91
C ASP A 84 1.09 8.55 8.23
N VAL A 85 0.44 8.74 9.38
CA VAL A 85 -0.69 7.94 9.86
C VAL A 85 -1.95 8.80 9.84
N ASN A 86 -3.08 8.21 9.45
CA ASN A 86 -4.37 8.89 9.53
C ASN A 86 -4.64 9.29 10.99
N PRO A 87 -4.94 10.56 11.29
CA PRO A 87 -5.12 11.01 12.66
C PRO A 87 -6.19 10.23 13.45
N ILE A 88 -7.16 9.60 12.77
CA ILE A 88 -8.18 8.78 13.42
C ILE A 88 -7.64 7.45 13.99
N TYR A 89 -6.43 7.03 13.59
CA TYR A 89 -5.79 5.80 14.08
C TYR A 89 -4.69 6.07 15.10
N GLY A 90 -4.44 7.34 15.44
CA GLY A 90 -3.33 7.78 16.28
C GLY A 90 -2.22 8.47 15.48
N THR A 91 -0.98 8.34 15.93
CA THR A 91 0.17 9.05 15.36
C THR A 91 1.20 8.13 14.73
N LEU A 92 2.13 8.69 13.95
CA LEU A 92 3.32 7.98 13.49
C LEU A 92 4.13 7.35 14.63
N ARG A 93 4.14 7.97 15.82
CA ARG A 93 4.80 7.40 17.00
C ARG A 93 4.12 6.11 17.46
N ASP A 94 2.80 6.07 17.40
CA ASP A 94 1.99 4.92 17.82
C ASP A 94 2.15 3.76 16.83
N ALA A 95 2.14 4.03 15.53
CA ALA A 95 2.45 3.01 14.51
C ALA A 95 3.85 2.42 14.70
N ARG A 96 4.88 3.26 14.95
CA ARG A 96 6.23 2.78 15.29
C ARG A 96 6.27 2.01 16.61
N ALA A 97 5.43 2.37 17.58
CA ALA A 97 5.32 1.62 18.83
C ALA A 97 4.70 0.25 18.60
N PHE A 98 3.66 0.17 17.77
CA PHE A 98 3.04 -1.08 17.37
C PHE A 98 4.05 -2.04 16.73
N VAL A 99 4.86 -1.57 15.77
CA VAL A 99 5.91 -2.40 15.13
C VAL A 99 6.87 -2.97 16.18
N ARG A 100 7.38 -2.13 17.10
CA ARG A 100 8.29 -2.58 18.16
C ARG A 100 7.63 -3.59 19.12
N GLU A 101 6.40 -3.34 19.52
CA GLU A 101 5.67 -4.20 20.46
C GLU A 101 5.26 -5.54 19.83
N ALA A 102 4.96 -5.55 18.54
CA ALA A 102 4.76 -6.77 17.76
C ALA A 102 6.06 -7.59 17.70
N HIS A 103 7.19 -6.96 17.36
CA HIS A 103 8.49 -7.62 17.34
C HIS A 103 8.92 -8.17 18.70
N ALA A 104 8.63 -7.45 19.79
CA ALA A 104 8.90 -7.93 21.16
C ALA A 104 8.16 -9.24 21.50
N ARG A 105 7.10 -9.55 20.75
CA ARG A 105 6.29 -10.77 20.84
C ARG A 105 6.60 -11.79 19.74
N GLY A 106 7.62 -11.54 18.92
CA GLY A 106 7.97 -12.39 17.78
C GLY A 106 6.98 -12.30 16.61
N LEU A 107 6.12 -11.29 16.59
CA LEU A 107 5.14 -11.06 15.52
C LEU A 107 5.75 -10.16 14.45
N ARG A 108 5.75 -10.61 13.20
CA ARG A 108 6.13 -9.79 12.04
C ARG A 108 5.00 -8.84 11.65
N VAL A 109 5.32 -7.72 11.03
CA VAL A 109 4.33 -6.73 10.56
C VAL A 109 4.41 -6.56 9.05
N ILE A 110 3.27 -6.70 8.39
CA ILE A 110 3.08 -6.44 6.97
C ILE A 110 2.14 -5.24 6.83
N THR A 111 2.46 -4.28 5.98
CA THR A 111 1.59 -3.13 5.69
C THR A 111 1.19 -3.11 4.23
N GLU A 112 0.14 -2.37 3.90
CA GLU A 112 -0.23 -2.10 2.50
C GLU A 112 0.72 -1.13 1.83
N LEU A 113 0.87 -1.22 0.52
CA LEU A 113 1.49 -0.17 -0.27
C LEU A 113 0.79 -0.09 -1.62
N VAL A 114 -0.07 0.91 -1.77
CA VAL A 114 -0.85 1.14 -2.99
C VAL A 114 0.03 1.86 -4.01
N PHE A 115 0.53 1.11 -4.98
CA PHE A 115 1.42 1.63 -6.03
C PHE A 115 0.66 2.27 -7.18
N ASN A 116 -0.49 1.72 -7.55
CA ASN A 116 -1.18 2.10 -8.78
C ASN A 116 -1.66 3.55 -8.79
N HIS A 117 -2.23 4.02 -7.69
CA HIS A 117 -2.96 5.28 -7.63
C HIS A 117 -2.75 5.98 -6.28
N THR A 118 -3.12 7.26 -6.23
CA THR A 118 -3.25 8.03 -4.98
C THR A 118 -4.68 8.54 -4.84
N SER A 119 -5.04 9.12 -3.69
CA SER A 119 -6.21 9.99 -3.58
C SER A 119 -6.10 11.20 -4.52
N ASP A 120 -7.22 11.69 -5.02
CA ASP A 120 -7.32 13.01 -5.66
C ASP A 120 -6.95 14.16 -4.70
N GLN A 121 -6.97 13.93 -3.39
CA GLN A 121 -6.51 14.89 -2.38
C GLN A 121 -4.99 14.83 -2.13
N HIS A 122 -4.29 13.85 -2.70
CA HIS A 122 -2.84 13.74 -2.55
C HIS A 122 -2.17 15.00 -3.09
N ALA A 123 -1.16 15.50 -2.37
CA ALA A 123 -0.45 16.73 -2.75
C ALA A 123 0.19 16.66 -4.15
N TRP A 124 0.47 15.45 -4.64
CA TRP A 124 0.94 15.21 -6.00
C TRP A 124 -0.15 15.54 -7.03
N PHE A 125 -1.37 15.02 -6.87
CA PHE A 125 -2.48 15.28 -7.80
C PHE A 125 -2.89 16.74 -7.79
N GLN A 126 -2.95 17.35 -6.61
CA GLN A 126 -3.26 18.78 -6.47
C GLN A 126 -2.25 19.66 -7.21
N ARG A 127 -0.97 19.29 -7.21
CA ARG A 127 0.04 19.97 -8.04
C ARG A 127 -0.11 19.65 -9.52
N ALA A 128 -0.38 18.39 -9.87
CA ALA A 128 -0.48 17.94 -11.26
C ALA A 128 -1.64 18.62 -12.01
N ARG A 129 -2.83 18.69 -11.38
CA ARG A 129 -4.02 19.31 -11.99
C ARG A 129 -3.86 20.82 -12.19
N ALA A 130 -3.08 21.49 -11.35
CA ALA A 130 -2.76 22.91 -11.49
C ALA A 130 -1.56 23.21 -12.40
N ALA A 131 -0.78 22.18 -12.76
CA ALA A 131 0.41 22.31 -13.57
C ALA A 131 0.09 22.32 -15.07
N LYS A 132 0.93 23.00 -15.85
CA LYS A 132 0.82 23.04 -17.31
C LYS A 132 1.15 21.67 -17.93
N PRO A 133 0.53 21.30 -19.06
CA PRO A 133 0.91 20.11 -19.84
C PRO A 133 2.42 20.03 -20.11
N GLY A 134 2.99 18.82 -20.01
CA GLY A 134 4.41 18.53 -20.27
C GLY A 134 5.37 18.99 -19.17
N THR A 135 4.87 19.29 -17.97
CA THR A 135 5.72 19.62 -16.81
C THR A 135 5.90 18.41 -15.90
N PRO A 136 7.04 18.29 -15.18
CA PRO A 136 7.27 17.13 -14.31
C PRO A 136 6.19 16.92 -13.23
N ALA A 137 5.52 17.98 -12.80
CA ALA A 137 4.42 17.89 -11.84
C ALA A 137 3.14 17.37 -12.50
N ARG A 138 2.86 17.77 -13.75
CA ARG A 138 1.72 17.27 -14.52
C ARG A 138 1.87 15.77 -14.79
N ASP A 139 3.05 15.37 -15.23
CA ASP A 139 3.35 14.02 -15.72
C ASP A 139 3.43 12.98 -14.60
N PHE A 140 3.09 13.33 -13.36
CA PHE A 140 2.97 12.37 -12.25
C PHE A 140 1.71 11.48 -12.37
N TYR A 141 0.73 11.90 -13.16
CA TYR A 141 -0.51 11.19 -13.45
C TYR A 141 -0.70 11.07 -14.96
N VAL A 142 -1.59 10.19 -15.37
CA VAL A 142 -1.90 9.95 -16.78
C VAL A 142 -3.03 10.89 -17.21
N TRP A 143 -2.75 11.72 -18.23
CA TRP A 143 -3.68 12.75 -18.73
C TRP A 143 -4.01 12.52 -20.20
N SER A 144 -5.19 12.97 -20.60
CA SER A 144 -5.64 12.94 -21.98
C SER A 144 -6.53 14.14 -22.30
N ASP A 145 -6.48 14.63 -23.54
CA ASP A 145 -7.41 15.66 -24.04
C ASP A 145 -8.78 15.06 -24.41
N THR A 146 -8.81 13.81 -24.87
CA THR A 146 -10.01 13.15 -25.44
C THR A 146 -10.68 12.15 -24.50
N GLY A 147 -9.91 11.41 -23.71
CA GLY A 147 -10.41 10.36 -22.83
C GLY A 147 -10.90 9.15 -23.62
N SER A 148 -10.32 8.92 -24.80
CA SER A 148 -10.67 7.85 -25.73
C SER A 148 -9.61 6.75 -25.82
N GLU A 149 -8.45 7.04 -25.25
CA GLU A 149 -7.30 6.17 -25.16
C GLU A 149 -7.60 4.96 -24.25
N TYR A 150 -6.94 3.84 -24.52
CA TYR A 150 -7.06 2.59 -23.75
C TYR A 150 -8.48 2.01 -23.71
N ALA A 151 -9.23 2.13 -24.81
CA ALA A 151 -10.64 1.73 -24.89
C ALA A 151 -10.90 0.23 -24.62
N ASP A 152 -9.89 -0.63 -24.77
CA ASP A 152 -9.98 -2.07 -24.53
C ASP A 152 -9.84 -2.45 -23.04
N ALA A 153 -9.41 -1.52 -22.19
CA ALA A 153 -9.32 -1.75 -20.74
C ALA A 153 -10.71 -1.81 -20.11
N ARG A 154 -10.99 -2.86 -19.34
CA ARG A 154 -12.26 -2.99 -18.63
C ARG A 154 -12.38 -1.97 -17.51
N ILE A 155 -13.61 -1.57 -17.20
CA ILE A 155 -13.95 -0.87 -15.95
C ILE A 155 -14.06 -1.91 -14.83
N ILE A 156 -13.31 -1.70 -13.73
CA ILE A 156 -13.30 -2.62 -12.58
C ILE A 156 -14.59 -2.42 -11.75
N PHE A 157 -14.88 -1.18 -11.35
CA PHE A 157 -16.04 -0.82 -10.54
C PHE A 157 -17.24 -0.37 -11.39
N LYS A 158 -17.75 -1.26 -12.23
CA LYS A 158 -18.82 -0.98 -13.20
C LYS A 158 -20.13 -0.43 -12.61
N ASP A 159 -20.38 -0.71 -11.33
CA ASP A 159 -21.57 -0.24 -10.62
C ASP A 159 -21.45 1.24 -10.19
N PHE A 160 -20.23 1.79 -10.19
CA PHE A 160 -19.94 3.14 -9.69
C PHE A 160 -19.31 4.05 -10.76
N GLU A 161 -18.51 3.48 -11.66
CA GLU A 161 -17.79 4.21 -12.69
C GLU A 161 -18.30 3.82 -14.08
N VAL A 162 -18.50 4.83 -14.93
CA VAL A 162 -18.97 4.67 -16.32
C VAL A 162 -17.83 4.72 -17.33
N SER A 163 -16.64 5.11 -16.89
CA SER A 163 -15.42 5.29 -17.69
C SER A 163 -14.20 5.19 -16.77
N ASN A 164 -13.05 4.79 -17.33
CA ASN A 164 -11.75 4.90 -16.66
C ASN A 164 -11.10 6.29 -16.86
N TRP A 165 -11.79 7.21 -17.55
CA TRP A 165 -11.39 8.59 -17.74
C TRP A 165 -12.40 9.54 -17.10
N THR A 166 -11.91 10.43 -16.22
CA THR A 166 -12.71 11.49 -15.60
C THR A 166 -12.17 12.87 -15.99
N TRP A 167 -13.08 13.79 -16.36
CA TRP A 167 -12.72 15.17 -16.70
C TRP A 167 -12.42 16.00 -15.45
N ASP A 168 -11.19 16.51 -15.34
CA ASP A 168 -10.81 17.47 -14.31
C ASP A 168 -10.93 18.90 -14.82
N ARG A 169 -11.83 19.67 -14.19
CA ARG A 169 -12.14 21.05 -14.59
C ARG A 169 -11.00 22.05 -14.35
N VAL A 170 -10.09 21.77 -13.41
CA VAL A 170 -8.95 22.65 -13.10
C VAL A 170 -7.86 22.43 -14.15
N ALA A 171 -7.63 21.17 -14.48
CA ALA A 171 -6.66 20.74 -15.48
C ALA A 171 -7.12 21.00 -16.91
N GLY A 172 -8.43 21.08 -17.15
CA GLY A 172 -9.00 21.15 -18.50
C GLY A 172 -8.67 19.92 -19.34
N ALA A 173 -8.60 18.74 -18.72
CA ALA A 173 -8.23 17.48 -19.35
C ALA A 173 -8.84 16.29 -18.58
N TYR A 174 -8.91 15.14 -19.23
CA TYR A 174 -9.21 13.86 -18.59
C TYR A 174 -7.98 13.32 -17.85
N TYR A 175 -8.21 12.62 -16.74
CA TYR A 175 -7.20 11.78 -16.09
C TYR A 175 -7.68 10.34 -15.98
N TRP A 176 -6.72 9.42 -16.00
CA TRP A 176 -6.97 7.99 -15.90
C TRP A 176 -7.19 7.55 -14.46
N HIS A 177 -8.09 6.60 -14.26
CA HIS A 177 -8.28 5.86 -13.02
C HIS A 177 -8.81 4.46 -13.30
N ARG A 178 -8.21 3.43 -12.71
CA ARG A 178 -8.71 2.04 -12.81
C ARG A 178 -9.80 1.72 -11.79
N PHE A 179 -9.79 2.45 -10.68
CA PHE A 179 -10.70 2.33 -9.56
C PHE A 179 -11.67 3.52 -9.56
N TYR A 180 -11.99 4.11 -8.41
CA TYR A 180 -12.86 5.28 -8.35
C TYR A 180 -12.20 6.49 -9.00
N SER A 181 -13.01 7.42 -9.49
CA SER A 181 -12.58 8.72 -9.98
C SER A 181 -11.80 9.52 -8.92
N SER A 182 -11.98 9.25 -7.63
CA SER A 182 -11.17 9.83 -6.55
C SER A 182 -9.79 9.19 -6.36
N GLN A 183 -9.43 8.20 -7.18
CA GLN A 183 -8.17 7.47 -7.16
C GLN A 183 -7.43 7.61 -8.49
N PRO A 184 -6.93 8.82 -8.83
CA PRO A 184 -6.16 9.04 -10.04
C PRO A 184 -4.90 8.16 -10.09
N ASP A 185 -4.71 7.48 -11.22
CA ASP A 185 -3.59 6.57 -11.45
C ASP A 185 -2.28 7.31 -11.67
N LEU A 186 -1.22 6.81 -11.04
CA LEU A 186 0.13 7.33 -11.19
C LEU A 186 0.71 6.92 -12.55
N ASN A 187 1.48 7.82 -13.16
CA ASN A 187 2.10 7.55 -14.46
C ASN A 187 3.43 6.82 -14.32
N PHE A 188 3.45 5.51 -14.51
CA PHE A 188 4.67 4.69 -14.39
C PHE A 188 5.66 4.84 -15.56
N ASP A 189 5.29 5.51 -16.66
CA ASP A 189 6.28 5.91 -17.68
C ASP A 189 7.19 7.04 -17.17
N ASN A 190 6.78 7.75 -16.11
CA ASN A 190 7.59 8.78 -15.47
C ASN A 190 8.50 8.19 -14.37
N PRO A 191 9.84 8.17 -14.54
CA PRO A 191 10.75 7.60 -13.55
C PRO A 191 10.70 8.29 -12.18
N ARG A 192 10.20 9.52 -12.09
CA ARG A 192 10.02 10.22 -10.80
C ARG A 192 8.92 9.60 -9.94
N VAL A 193 7.95 8.91 -10.55
CA VAL A 193 6.93 8.13 -9.83
C VAL A 193 7.61 6.95 -9.14
N HIS A 194 8.49 6.23 -9.83
CA HIS A 194 9.27 5.13 -9.24
C HIS A 194 10.09 5.61 -8.03
N ASP A 195 10.81 6.72 -8.17
CA ASP A 195 11.62 7.29 -7.08
C ASP A 195 10.76 7.66 -5.86
N ALA A 196 9.54 8.16 -6.08
CA ALA A 196 8.63 8.54 -5.00
C ALA A 196 8.05 7.31 -4.28
N LEU A 197 7.68 6.28 -5.02
CA LEU A 197 7.18 5.02 -4.47
C LEU A 197 8.28 4.25 -3.71
N PHE A 198 9.53 4.25 -4.19
CA PHE A 198 10.65 3.69 -3.44
C PHE A 198 10.91 4.43 -2.13
N LYS A 199 10.77 5.75 -2.10
CA LYS A 199 10.87 6.52 -0.84
C LYS A 199 9.75 6.19 0.13
N ALA A 200 8.51 6.07 -0.36
CA ALA A 200 7.37 5.65 0.46
C ALA A 200 7.59 4.25 1.06
N MET A 201 8.04 3.29 0.25
CA MET A 201 8.37 1.94 0.70
C MET A 201 9.50 1.95 1.74
N SER A 202 10.60 2.64 1.45
CA SER A 202 11.75 2.75 2.36
C SER A 202 11.36 3.35 3.70
N PHE A 203 10.49 4.36 3.73
CA PHE A 203 10.05 4.97 4.98
C PHE A 203 9.49 3.94 5.99
N TRP A 204 8.68 2.99 5.51
CA TRP A 204 8.08 1.95 6.36
C TRP A 204 9.03 0.78 6.62
N LEU A 205 9.84 0.37 5.64
CA LEU A 205 10.88 -0.66 5.85
C LEU A 205 11.95 -0.19 6.85
N ASP A 206 12.33 1.09 6.81
CA ASP A 206 13.24 1.74 7.77
C ASP A 206 12.60 1.83 9.17
N ALA A 207 11.27 1.94 9.24
CA ALA A 207 10.52 1.89 10.50
C ALA A 207 10.40 0.48 11.09
N GLY A 208 10.88 -0.55 10.38
CA GLY A 208 10.93 -1.93 10.85
C GLY A 208 9.84 -2.84 10.28
N VAL A 209 8.99 -2.38 9.37
CA VAL A 209 8.00 -3.23 8.70
C VAL A 209 8.72 -4.39 8.00
N ASP A 210 8.17 -5.60 8.14
CA ASP A 210 8.80 -6.85 7.68
C ASP A 210 8.36 -7.26 6.27
N GLY A 211 7.24 -6.74 5.79
CA GLY A 211 6.83 -6.90 4.41
C GLY A 211 5.81 -5.87 3.97
N VAL A 212 5.62 -5.76 2.67
CA VAL A 212 4.57 -4.91 2.10
C VAL A 212 3.71 -5.74 1.15
N ARG A 213 2.38 -5.61 1.31
CA ARG A 213 1.44 -6.03 0.27
C ARG A 213 1.38 -4.93 -0.77
N LEU A 214 1.72 -5.27 -2.00
CA LEU A 214 1.65 -4.39 -3.15
C LEU A 214 0.26 -4.54 -3.76
N ASP A 215 -0.55 -3.50 -3.62
CA ASP A 215 -1.95 -3.47 -4.06
C ASP A 215 -2.07 -3.04 -5.53
N ALA A 216 -3.07 -3.57 -6.24
CA ALA A 216 -3.44 -3.19 -7.60
C ALA A 216 -2.31 -3.36 -8.64
N ILE A 217 -1.45 -4.36 -8.44
CA ILE A 217 -0.21 -4.51 -9.20
C ILE A 217 -0.39 -4.83 -10.69
N PRO A 218 -1.41 -5.58 -11.15
CA PRO A 218 -1.61 -5.82 -12.57
C PRO A 218 -1.76 -4.56 -13.44
N TYR A 219 -2.06 -3.40 -12.84
CA TYR A 219 -2.61 -2.25 -13.54
C TYR A 219 -1.64 -1.06 -13.72
N LEU A 220 -0.35 -1.21 -13.36
CA LEU A 220 0.57 -0.07 -13.25
C LEU A 220 0.90 0.67 -14.56
N TYR A 221 0.82 0.00 -15.71
CA TYR A 221 1.13 0.59 -17.02
C TYR A 221 -0.04 0.37 -17.97
N GLU A 222 -0.31 1.37 -18.81
CA GLU A 222 -1.30 1.33 -19.87
C GLU A 222 -0.66 1.37 -21.25
N ARG A 223 -1.22 0.61 -22.21
CA ARG A 223 -0.80 0.62 -23.61
C ARG A 223 -2.00 0.50 -24.53
N GLU A 224 -1.97 1.26 -25.61
CA GLU A 224 -2.97 1.17 -26.67
C GLU A 224 -3.04 -0.22 -27.29
N GLY A 225 -4.26 -0.67 -27.60
CA GLY A 225 -4.52 -2.00 -28.16
C GLY A 225 -4.26 -3.17 -27.20
N THR A 226 -4.27 -2.90 -25.89
CA THR A 226 -4.17 -3.89 -24.82
C THR A 226 -5.28 -3.67 -23.80
N ASP A 227 -5.56 -4.65 -22.95
CA ASP A 227 -6.48 -4.52 -21.82
C ASP A 227 -5.87 -3.74 -20.62
N CYS A 228 -4.61 -3.31 -20.75
CA CYS A 228 -3.85 -2.61 -19.72
C CYS A 228 -3.71 -3.42 -18.41
N GLU A 229 -3.62 -4.75 -18.50
CA GLU A 229 -3.37 -5.63 -17.37
C GLU A 229 -2.13 -6.49 -17.63
N ASN A 230 -1.35 -6.79 -16.58
CA ASN A 230 -0.20 -7.72 -16.62
C ASN A 230 0.86 -7.41 -17.69
N LEU A 231 1.02 -6.12 -18.05
CA LEU A 231 1.93 -5.73 -19.10
C LEU A 231 3.40 -6.04 -18.75
N PRO A 232 4.25 -6.37 -19.73
CA PRO A 232 5.67 -6.66 -19.48
C PRO A 232 6.41 -5.56 -18.70
N GLU A 233 6.08 -4.29 -18.92
CA GLU A 233 6.62 -3.14 -18.22
C GLU A 233 6.28 -3.14 -16.73
N THR A 234 5.05 -3.53 -16.37
CA THR A 234 4.63 -3.76 -14.98
C THR A 234 5.55 -4.77 -14.32
N HIS A 235 5.74 -5.95 -14.92
CA HIS A 235 6.65 -6.97 -14.37
C HIS A 235 8.11 -6.51 -14.32
N GLN A 236 8.58 -5.71 -15.29
CA GLN A 236 9.92 -5.12 -15.25
C GLN A 236 10.08 -4.15 -14.09
N PHE A 237 9.07 -3.33 -13.80
CA PHE A 237 9.08 -2.46 -12.62
C PHE A 237 9.07 -3.28 -11.32
N LEU A 238 8.26 -4.32 -11.20
CA LEU A 238 8.26 -5.20 -10.02
C LEU A 238 9.61 -5.88 -9.78
N LYS A 239 10.33 -6.27 -10.84
CA LYS A 239 11.71 -6.77 -10.72
C LYS A 239 12.66 -5.70 -10.17
N LYS A 240 12.47 -4.42 -10.52
CA LYS A 240 13.22 -3.30 -9.93
C LYS A 240 12.87 -3.11 -8.45
N VAL A 241 11.58 -3.18 -8.09
CA VAL A 241 11.12 -3.14 -6.68
C VAL A 241 11.80 -4.24 -5.88
N ARG A 242 11.77 -5.48 -6.38
CA ARG A 242 12.41 -6.62 -5.72
C ARG A 242 13.91 -6.43 -5.57
N ALA A 243 14.61 -6.04 -6.64
CA ALA A 243 16.04 -5.79 -6.60
C ALA A 243 16.40 -4.67 -5.61
N PHE A 244 15.61 -3.60 -5.56
CA PHE A 244 15.78 -2.53 -4.60
C PHE A 244 15.65 -3.03 -3.16
N VAL A 245 14.62 -3.84 -2.85
CA VAL A 245 14.43 -4.39 -1.51
C VAL A 245 15.60 -5.31 -1.13
N ASP A 246 15.98 -6.26 -1.98
CA ASP A 246 17.08 -7.20 -1.70
C ASP A 246 18.43 -6.50 -1.51
N MET A 247 18.67 -5.38 -2.21
CA MET A 247 19.92 -4.61 -2.09
C MET A 247 20.02 -3.83 -0.78
N ASN A 248 18.88 -3.39 -0.22
CA ASN A 248 18.87 -2.42 0.89
C ASN A 248 18.36 -3.03 2.22
N TYR A 249 17.59 -4.11 2.16
CA TYR A 249 16.93 -4.70 3.32
C TYR A 249 17.07 -6.22 3.29
N ARG A 250 17.33 -6.81 4.47
CA ARG A 250 17.36 -8.27 4.64
C ARG A 250 16.00 -8.78 5.13
N ASP A 251 15.67 -10.00 4.73
CA ASP A 251 14.52 -10.76 5.22
C ASP A 251 13.17 -10.03 5.12
N ARG A 252 13.00 -9.20 4.07
CA ARG A 252 11.73 -8.51 3.78
C ARG A 252 10.91 -9.26 2.76
N MET A 253 9.60 -9.20 2.94
CA MET A 253 8.64 -9.89 2.08
C MET A 253 7.87 -8.89 1.20
N LEU A 254 7.69 -9.23 -0.07
CA LEU A 254 6.78 -8.55 -0.98
C LEU A 254 5.64 -9.50 -1.32
N LEU A 255 4.40 -9.10 -1.04
CA LEU A 255 3.19 -9.86 -1.36
C LEU A 255 2.44 -9.12 -2.47
N ALA A 256 2.23 -9.72 -3.62
CA ALA A 256 1.47 -9.10 -4.69
C ALA A 256 -0.02 -9.41 -4.56
N GLU A 257 -0.87 -8.39 -4.66
CA GLU A 257 -2.26 -8.60 -5.04
C GLU A 257 -2.36 -8.65 -6.57
N ALA A 258 -2.62 -9.84 -7.11
CA ALA A 258 -2.90 -10.05 -8.52
C ALA A 258 -4.06 -11.04 -8.65
N ASN A 259 -5.29 -10.50 -8.71
CA ASN A 259 -6.49 -11.30 -8.92
C ASN A 259 -6.67 -11.58 -10.43
N GLN A 260 -5.86 -12.50 -10.94
CA GLN A 260 -5.76 -12.88 -12.34
C GLN A 260 -5.86 -14.41 -12.46
N TRP A 261 -5.94 -14.94 -13.69
CA TRP A 261 -5.87 -16.39 -13.88
C TRP A 261 -4.50 -16.92 -13.47
N PRO A 262 -4.39 -18.19 -13.00
CA PRO A 262 -3.11 -18.75 -12.57
C PRO A 262 -1.99 -18.64 -13.62
N GLU A 263 -2.32 -18.76 -14.91
CA GLU A 263 -1.41 -18.62 -16.04
C GLU A 263 -0.95 -17.18 -16.32
N ASP A 264 -1.67 -16.18 -15.83
CA ASP A 264 -1.46 -14.74 -16.09
C ASP A 264 -0.74 -14.04 -14.92
N THR A 265 -0.31 -14.81 -13.90
CA THR A 265 0.38 -14.33 -12.67
C THR A 265 1.88 -14.58 -12.64
#